data_AF-A0A3M1GP28-F1
#
_entry.id   AF-A0A3M1GP28-F1
#
_cell.length_a   1.000
_cell.length_b   1.000
_cell.length_c   1.000
_cell.angle_alpha   90.00
_cell.angle_beta   90.00
_cell.angle_gamma   90.00
#
_symmetry.space_group_name_H-M   'P 1'
#
loop_
_entity.id
_entity.type
_entity.pdbx_description
1 polymer ?
#
loop_
_entity_poly.entity_id
_entity_poly.type
_entity_poly.pdbx_seq_one_letter_code
_entity_poly.pdbx_strand_id
1 'polypeptide(L)'
;MPGKRQLRNIPDPAYEWLTEDLMAKLQAIRPPHVHKKRTTIIKLAFALANNQPVKEVFDQPDTCNESNWYMKWRHIPEVAAAFEACRQRALDWADQETAALEAHYRRLRRRSIAVRAAEAPDALAEVMNDPAQKGADRISAANALLTWADPEAAGKASPAPPPARLEQSFNLGGLEKLSNDELDALIANIQTAVSLPAPAQAPEDESD
;
A
#
# COMPACT_ATOMS: atom_id res chain seq x y z
N MET A 1 25.05 -2.81 -6.96
CA MET A 1 24.67 -4.10 -7.58
C MET A 1 23.16 -4.25 -7.42
N PRO A 2 22.34 -3.80 -8.37
CA PRO A 2 20.89 -3.80 -8.18
C PRO A 2 20.35 -5.23 -8.20
N GLY A 3 19.56 -5.53 -7.17
CA GLY A 3 19.08 -6.85 -6.83
C GLY A 3 18.23 -7.48 -7.93
N LYS A 4 18.50 -8.75 -8.18
CA LYS A 4 17.66 -9.65 -8.97
C LYS A 4 16.24 -9.59 -8.39
N ARG A 5 15.31 -8.90 -9.06
CA ARG A 5 13.86 -9.09 -8.86
C ARG A 5 13.59 -10.55 -9.19
N GLN A 6 13.55 -11.38 -8.16
CA GLN A 6 13.31 -12.79 -8.31
C GLN A 6 11.86 -12.98 -8.73
N LEU A 7 11.64 -13.26 -10.02
CA LEU A 7 10.44 -13.90 -10.55
C LEU A 7 10.26 -15.35 -10.03
N ARG A 8 10.70 -15.65 -8.78
CA ARG A 8 10.68 -17.01 -8.22
C ARG A 8 9.34 -17.43 -7.65
N ASN A 9 8.37 -16.53 -7.53
CA ASN A 9 7.05 -16.90 -7.03
C ASN A 9 6.15 -17.28 -8.20
N ILE A 10 6.27 -18.52 -8.68
CA ILE A 10 5.02 -19.23 -8.98
C ILE A 10 4.32 -19.30 -7.63
N PRO A 11 3.13 -18.72 -7.46
CA PRO A 11 2.40 -18.98 -6.23
C PRO A 11 2.14 -20.48 -6.18
N ASP A 12 2.66 -21.11 -5.12
CA ASP A 12 2.32 -22.45 -4.65
C ASP A 12 0.88 -22.86 -5.05
N PRO A 13 0.67 -24.01 -5.69
CA PRO A 13 -0.69 -24.51 -5.94
C PRO A 13 -1.57 -24.60 -4.67
N ALA A 14 -1.00 -24.48 -3.46
CA ALA A 14 -1.73 -24.31 -2.20
C ALA A 14 -2.40 -22.94 -1.99
N TYR A 15 -2.15 -21.94 -2.85
CA TYR A 15 -2.76 -20.61 -2.72
C TYR A 15 -4.19 -20.56 -3.28
N GLU A 16 -5.06 -19.80 -2.59
CA GLU A 16 -6.50 -19.57 -2.88
C GLU A 16 -6.82 -19.03 -4.30
N TRP A 17 -5.81 -18.68 -5.10
CA TRP A 17 -6.01 -18.22 -6.47
C TRP A 17 -6.38 -19.35 -7.45
N LEU A 18 -5.93 -20.59 -7.18
CA LEU A 18 -6.11 -21.74 -8.08
C LEU A 18 -7.47 -22.42 -7.85
N THR A 19 -8.50 -22.02 -8.60
CA THR A 19 -9.85 -22.59 -8.46
C THR A 19 -9.96 -24.00 -9.05
N GLU A 20 -10.97 -24.77 -8.63
CA GLU A 20 -11.25 -26.11 -9.17
C GLU A 20 -11.43 -26.09 -10.70
N ASP A 21 -12.14 -25.09 -11.23
CA ASP A 21 -12.33 -24.90 -12.67
C ASP A 21 -11.00 -24.66 -13.40
N LEU A 22 -10.10 -23.89 -12.80
CA LEU A 22 -8.77 -23.62 -13.34
C LEU A 22 -7.91 -24.89 -13.34
N MET A 23 -7.97 -25.65 -12.25
CA MET A 23 -7.30 -26.95 -12.13
C MET A 23 -7.78 -27.91 -13.21
N ALA A 24 -9.10 -28.00 -13.44
CA ALA A 24 -9.67 -28.85 -14.48
C ALA A 24 -9.15 -28.46 -15.88
N LYS A 25 -9.07 -27.15 -16.20
CA LYS A 25 -8.52 -26.66 -17.47
C LYS A 25 -7.03 -26.97 -17.63
N LEU A 26 -6.24 -26.82 -16.57
CA LEU A 26 -4.82 -27.21 -16.58
C LEU A 26 -4.67 -28.73 -16.72
N GLN A 27 -5.55 -29.50 -16.11
CA GLN A 27 -5.57 -30.97 -16.20
C GLN A 27 -5.91 -31.46 -17.60
N ALA A 28 -6.75 -30.76 -18.35
CA ALA A 28 -7.13 -31.07 -19.73
C ALA A 28 -5.97 -30.99 -20.74
N ILE A 29 -4.83 -30.37 -20.37
CA ILE A 29 -3.66 -30.26 -21.25
C ILE A 29 -3.06 -31.64 -21.51
N ARG A 30 -3.09 -32.06 -22.78
CA ARG A 30 -2.60 -33.36 -23.23
C ARG A 30 -1.07 -33.40 -23.43
N PRO A 31 -0.45 -34.60 -23.32
CA PRO A 31 0.95 -34.82 -23.69
C PRO A 31 1.25 -34.39 -25.14
N PRO A 32 2.51 -34.09 -25.49
CA PRO A 32 3.72 -34.15 -24.66
C PRO A 32 3.97 -32.89 -23.82
N HIS A 33 4.92 -32.97 -22.89
CA HIS A 33 5.42 -31.86 -22.05
C HIS A 33 4.37 -31.15 -21.17
N VAL A 34 3.43 -31.91 -20.60
CA VAL A 34 2.32 -31.38 -19.78
C VAL A 34 2.81 -30.46 -18.65
N HIS A 35 3.81 -30.91 -17.88
CA HIS A 35 4.38 -30.13 -16.78
C HIS A 35 4.90 -28.78 -17.27
N LYS A 36 5.74 -28.79 -18.32
CA LYS A 36 6.33 -27.58 -18.90
C LYS A 36 5.28 -26.60 -19.45
N LYS A 37 4.22 -27.11 -20.08
CA LYS A 37 3.09 -26.30 -20.56
C LYS A 37 2.36 -25.62 -19.40
N ARG A 38 1.99 -26.38 -18.36
CA ARG A 38 1.30 -25.85 -17.17
C ARG A 38 2.12 -24.77 -16.47
N THR A 39 3.40 -25.05 -16.22
CA THR A 39 4.31 -24.09 -15.58
C THR A 39 4.44 -22.80 -16.39
N THR A 40 4.60 -22.91 -17.71
CA THR A 40 4.68 -21.75 -18.60
C THR A 40 3.40 -20.92 -18.55
N ILE A 41 2.23 -21.56 -18.67
CA ILE A 41 0.93 -20.90 -18.63
C ILE A 41 0.77 -20.07 -17.35
N ILE A 42 1.05 -20.69 -16.19
CA ILE A 42 0.88 -20.05 -14.88
C ILE A 42 1.82 -18.84 -14.78
N LYS A 43 3.11 -19.02 -15.09
CA LYS A 43 4.09 -17.93 -14.98
C LYS A 43 3.80 -16.77 -15.93
N LEU A 44 3.39 -17.07 -17.15
CA LEU A 44 3.01 -16.03 -18.12
C LEU A 44 1.77 -15.26 -17.67
N ALA A 45 0.78 -15.95 -17.12
CA ALA A 45 -0.42 -15.31 -16.58
C ALA A 45 -0.06 -14.33 -15.44
N PHE A 46 0.79 -14.74 -14.49
CA PHE A 46 1.24 -13.86 -13.41
C PHE A 46 2.13 -12.72 -13.87
N ALA A 47 3.04 -12.97 -14.82
CA ALA A 47 3.87 -11.90 -15.37
C ALA A 47 3.00 -10.82 -16.02
N LEU A 48 1.98 -11.22 -16.78
CA LEU A 48 1.04 -10.28 -17.38
C LEU A 48 0.18 -9.56 -16.33
N ALA A 49 -0.34 -10.28 -15.33
CA ALA A 49 -1.16 -9.68 -14.29
C ALA A 49 -0.40 -8.65 -13.45
N ASN A 50 0.91 -8.86 -13.24
CA ASN A 50 1.76 -7.96 -12.47
C ASN A 50 2.53 -6.94 -13.33
N ASN A 51 2.18 -6.77 -14.62
CA ASN A 51 2.88 -5.89 -15.56
C ASN A 51 4.40 -6.13 -15.63
N GLN A 52 4.82 -7.39 -15.51
CA GLN A 52 6.22 -7.82 -15.61
C GLN A 52 6.58 -8.22 -17.04
N PRO A 53 7.85 -8.04 -17.45
CA PRO A 53 8.29 -8.42 -18.77
C PRO A 53 8.23 -9.93 -18.97
N VAL A 54 7.34 -10.36 -19.87
CA VAL A 54 7.12 -11.77 -20.23
C VAL A 54 8.40 -12.47 -20.73
N LYS A 55 9.34 -11.72 -21.32
CA LYS A 55 10.61 -12.26 -21.79
C LYS A 55 11.40 -12.98 -20.68
N GLU A 56 11.40 -12.42 -19.49
CA GLU A 56 12.09 -13.01 -18.33
C GLU A 56 11.44 -14.32 -17.86
N VAL A 57 10.18 -14.58 -18.23
CA VAL A 57 9.53 -15.87 -17.98
C VAL A 57 10.15 -16.93 -18.88
N PHE A 58 10.38 -16.64 -20.16
CA PHE A 58 10.90 -17.62 -21.13
C PHE A 58 12.37 -17.99 -20.92
N ASP A 59 13.14 -17.17 -20.19
CA ASP A 59 14.52 -17.43 -19.83
C ASP A 59 14.65 -18.46 -18.68
N GLN A 60 13.54 -18.90 -18.09
CA GLN A 60 13.53 -19.82 -16.95
C GLN A 60 13.65 -21.28 -17.41
N PRO A 61 14.37 -22.14 -16.67
CA PRO A 61 14.66 -23.52 -17.12
C PRO A 61 13.42 -24.43 -17.17
N ASP A 62 12.41 -24.11 -16.38
CA ASP A 62 11.16 -24.87 -16.22
C ASP A 62 10.03 -24.41 -17.17
N THR A 63 10.24 -23.33 -17.93
CA THR A 63 9.32 -22.82 -18.96
C THR A 63 9.78 -23.19 -20.36
N CYS A 64 8.88 -23.15 -21.35
CA CYS A 64 9.31 -23.23 -22.74
C CYS A 64 10.04 -21.96 -23.18
N ASN A 65 10.74 -22.08 -24.30
CA ASN A 65 11.26 -20.90 -24.98
C ASN A 65 10.14 -20.14 -25.69
N GLU A 66 10.42 -18.88 -26.00
CA GLU A 66 9.49 -17.94 -26.62
C GLU A 66 8.98 -18.44 -27.98
N SER A 67 9.87 -18.97 -28.82
CA SER A 67 9.52 -19.47 -30.15
C SER A 67 8.50 -20.62 -30.10
N ASN A 68 8.70 -21.62 -29.22
CA ASN A 68 7.73 -22.71 -29.09
C ASN A 68 6.39 -22.24 -28.53
N TRP A 69 6.39 -21.24 -27.65
CA TRP A 69 5.15 -20.65 -27.14
C TRP A 69 4.34 -20.03 -28.27
N TYR A 70 4.91 -19.03 -28.94
CA TYR A 70 4.18 -18.24 -29.93
C TYR A 70 3.91 -18.98 -31.23
N MET A 71 4.78 -19.91 -31.65
CA MET A 71 4.61 -20.61 -32.92
C MET A 71 3.79 -21.91 -32.81
N LYS A 72 3.72 -22.52 -31.62
CA LYS A 72 3.12 -23.86 -31.47
C LYS A 72 2.10 -23.90 -30.33
N TRP A 73 2.54 -23.69 -29.11
CA TRP A 73 1.73 -24.04 -27.94
C TRP A 73 0.54 -23.11 -27.72
N ARG A 74 0.70 -21.82 -28.01
CA ARG A 74 -0.37 -20.83 -27.91
C ARG A 74 -1.57 -21.14 -28.82
N HIS A 75 -1.37 -21.87 -29.91
CA HIS A 75 -2.42 -22.22 -30.87
C HIS A 75 -3.15 -23.53 -30.52
N ILE A 76 -2.68 -24.28 -29.52
CA ILE A 76 -3.36 -25.49 -29.05
C ILE A 76 -4.59 -25.03 -28.24
N PRO A 77 -5.82 -25.46 -28.58
CA PRO A 77 -7.04 -24.91 -28.01
C PRO A 77 -7.12 -25.12 -26.49
N GLU A 78 -6.68 -26.27 -25.98
CA GLU A 78 -6.67 -26.55 -24.54
C GLU A 78 -5.67 -25.66 -23.78
N VAL A 79 -4.51 -25.38 -24.41
CA VAL A 79 -3.48 -24.50 -23.83
C VAL A 79 -3.94 -23.05 -23.84
N ALA A 80 -4.54 -22.59 -24.94
CA ALA A 80 -5.08 -21.24 -25.07
C ALA A 80 -6.21 -20.99 -24.05
N ALA A 81 -7.14 -21.93 -23.93
CA ALA A 81 -8.25 -21.84 -22.97
C ALA A 81 -7.76 -21.84 -21.51
N ALA A 82 -6.79 -22.69 -21.18
CA ALA A 82 -6.18 -22.70 -19.86
C ALA A 82 -5.40 -21.40 -19.59
N PHE A 83 -4.67 -20.90 -20.58
CA PHE A 83 -3.91 -19.65 -20.45
C PHE A 83 -4.82 -18.45 -20.21
N GLU A 84 -5.89 -18.31 -20.97
CA GLU A 84 -6.80 -17.17 -20.82
C GLU A 84 -7.53 -17.21 -19.48
N ALA A 85 -7.96 -18.40 -19.03
CA ALA A 85 -8.55 -18.57 -17.70
C ALA A 85 -7.54 -18.23 -16.58
N CYS A 86 -6.28 -18.68 -16.70
CA CYS A 86 -5.21 -18.33 -15.76
C CYS A 86 -4.94 -16.84 -15.75
N ARG A 87 -4.90 -16.20 -16.93
CA ARG A 87 -4.67 -14.76 -17.07
C ARG A 87 -5.75 -13.95 -16.38
N GLN A 88 -7.02 -14.27 -16.64
CA GLN A 88 -8.13 -13.57 -16.00
C GLN A 88 -8.10 -13.76 -14.48
N ARG A 89 -7.93 -14.99 -14.00
CA ARG A 89 -7.90 -15.25 -12.56
C ARG A 89 -6.72 -14.58 -11.87
N ALA A 90 -5.55 -14.54 -12.52
CA ALA A 90 -4.36 -13.87 -11.99
C ALA A 90 -4.57 -12.35 -11.90
N LEU A 91 -5.26 -11.74 -12.87
CA LEU A 91 -5.66 -10.33 -12.81
C LEU A 91 -6.62 -10.07 -11.65
N ASP A 92 -7.70 -10.86 -11.55
CA ASP A 92 -8.69 -10.71 -10.49
C ASP A 92 -8.03 -10.85 -9.10
N TRP A 93 -7.05 -11.75 -8.97
CA TRP A 93 -6.29 -11.93 -7.74
C TRP A 93 -5.39 -10.72 -7.42
N ALA A 94 -4.67 -10.20 -8.41
CA ALA A 94 -3.83 -9.01 -8.24
C ALA A 94 -4.67 -7.78 -7.84
N ASP A 95 -5.87 -7.64 -8.40
CA ASP A 95 -6.81 -6.58 -8.05
C ASP A 95 -7.34 -6.74 -6.60
N GLN A 96 -7.66 -7.98 -6.20
CA GLN A 96 -8.07 -8.29 -4.82
C GLN A 96 -6.96 -7.97 -3.81
N GLU A 97 -5.72 -8.34 -4.12
CA GLU A 97 -4.55 -8.05 -3.29
C GLU A 97 -4.32 -6.54 -3.16
N THR A 98 -4.41 -5.81 -4.28
CA THR A 98 -4.32 -4.34 -4.30
C THR A 98 -5.41 -3.71 -3.43
N ALA A 99 -6.66 -4.14 -3.57
CA ALA A 99 -7.78 -3.64 -2.77
C ALA A 99 -7.59 -3.92 -1.26
N ALA A 100 -7.08 -5.10 -0.90
CA ALA A 100 -6.80 -5.47 0.48
C ALA A 100 -5.70 -4.58 1.09
N LEU A 101 -4.64 -4.35 0.32
CA LEU A 101 -3.52 -3.48 0.71
C LEU A 101 -3.99 -2.02 0.88
N GLU A 102 -4.76 -1.49 -0.07
CA GLU A 102 -5.34 -0.15 0.05
C GLU A 102 -6.24 -0.02 1.28
N ALA A 103 -7.10 -1.01 1.55
CA ALA A 103 -7.95 -1.01 2.73
C ALA A 103 -7.15 -1.03 4.04
N HIS A 104 -6.01 -1.73 4.06
CA HIS A 104 -5.09 -1.71 5.17
C HIS A 104 -4.50 -0.30 5.38
N TYR A 105 -3.93 0.31 4.35
CA TYR A 105 -3.33 1.64 4.46
C TYR A 105 -4.35 2.75 4.74
N ARG A 106 -5.58 2.65 4.23
CA ARG A 106 -6.68 3.56 4.60
C ARG A 106 -6.96 3.51 6.11
N ARG A 107 -6.94 2.32 6.71
CA ARG A 107 -7.13 2.15 8.17
C ARG A 107 -5.95 2.73 8.94
N LEU A 108 -4.72 2.45 8.53
CA LEU A 108 -3.52 3.02 9.14
C LEU A 108 -3.52 4.54 9.10
N ARG A 109 -3.86 5.13 7.94
CA ARG A 109 -3.96 6.59 7.78
C ARG A 109 -5.02 7.20 8.70
N ARG A 110 -6.20 6.58 8.83
CA ARG A 110 -7.22 7.05 9.77
C ARG A 110 -6.73 7.00 11.21
N ARG A 111 -6.02 5.93 11.57
CA ARG A 111 -5.44 5.78 12.90
C ARG A 111 -4.36 6.83 13.17
N SER A 112 -3.45 7.09 12.23
CA SER A 112 -2.40 8.09 12.41
C SER A 112 -2.97 9.51 12.50
N ILE A 113 -3.98 9.85 11.67
CA ILE A 113 -4.70 11.13 11.78
C ILE A 113 -5.38 11.25 13.14
N ALA A 114 -6.05 10.20 13.63
CA ALA A 114 -6.72 10.24 14.92
C ALA A 114 -5.74 10.47 16.09
N VAL A 115 -4.56 9.83 16.05
CA VAL A 115 -3.49 10.05 17.06
C VAL A 115 -3.02 11.51 17.04
N ARG A 116 -2.70 12.04 15.86
CA ARG A 116 -2.26 13.45 15.75
C ARG A 116 -3.36 14.45 16.06
N ALA A 117 -4.60 14.13 15.74
CA ALA A 117 -5.75 14.97 16.09
C ALA A 117 -5.99 15.02 17.61
N ALA A 118 -5.63 13.97 18.35
CA ALA A 118 -5.71 13.97 19.81
C ALA A 118 -4.65 14.87 20.46
N GLU A 119 -3.48 15.01 19.85
CA GLU A 119 -2.39 15.90 20.32
C GLU A 119 -2.60 17.37 19.93
N ALA A 120 -3.45 17.61 18.93
CA ALA A 120 -3.63 18.94 18.35
C ALA A 120 -4.20 20.01 19.32
N PRO A 121 -5.08 19.72 20.30
CA PRO A 121 -5.53 20.75 21.25
C PRO A 121 -4.36 21.29 22.09
N ASP A 122 -3.49 20.41 22.57
CA ASP A 122 -2.33 20.79 23.39
C ASP A 122 -1.35 21.61 22.57
N ALA A 123 -1.03 21.18 21.35
CA ALA A 123 -0.16 21.94 20.44
C ALA A 123 -0.74 23.32 20.08
N LEU A 124 -2.06 23.45 19.89
CA LEU A 124 -2.70 24.73 19.64
C LEU A 124 -2.68 25.62 20.89
N ALA A 125 -2.82 25.04 22.08
CA ALA A 125 -2.70 25.78 23.35
C ALA A 125 -1.27 26.29 23.56
N GLU A 126 -0.25 25.52 23.20
CA GLU A 126 1.15 25.96 23.20
C GLU A 126 1.36 27.16 22.27
N VAL A 127 0.89 27.07 21.02
CA VAL A 127 0.98 28.19 20.05
C VAL A 127 0.26 29.43 20.58
N MET A 128 -0.93 29.27 21.17
CA MET A 128 -1.70 30.38 21.73
C MET A 128 -0.94 31.11 22.85
N ASN A 129 -0.21 30.37 23.69
CA ASN A 129 0.49 30.91 24.86
C ASN A 129 1.92 31.39 24.57
N ASP A 130 2.51 31.03 23.43
CA ASP A 130 3.89 31.40 23.07
C ASP A 130 3.99 32.89 22.68
N PRO A 131 4.70 33.73 23.45
CA PRO A 131 4.85 35.15 23.14
C PRO A 131 5.72 35.43 21.90
N ALA A 132 6.50 34.46 21.42
CA ALA A 132 7.32 34.58 20.22
C ALA A 132 6.50 34.43 18.92
N GLN A 133 5.30 33.85 18.99
CA GLN A 133 4.42 33.68 17.83
C GLN A 133 3.72 34.99 17.44
N LYS A 134 3.43 35.13 16.15
CA LYS A 134 2.70 36.31 15.66
C LYS A 134 1.30 36.34 16.28
N GLY A 135 0.80 37.54 16.56
CA GLY A 135 -0.56 37.73 17.09
C GLY A 135 -1.64 37.04 16.24
N ALA A 136 -1.50 37.04 14.91
CA ALA A 136 -2.42 36.37 14.00
C ALA A 136 -2.45 34.84 14.18
N ASP A 137 -1.29 34.21 14.38
CA ASP A 137 -1.17 32.76 14.54
C ASP A 137 -1.78 32.30 15.89
N ARG A 138 -1.58 33.09 16.95
CA ARG A 138 -2.20 32.87 18.26
C ARG A 138 -3.72 32.99 18.24
N ILE A 139 -4.25 34.00 17.53
CA ILE A 139 -5.69 34.18 17.32
C ILE A 139 -6.27 33.03 16.50
N SER A 140 -5.55 32.58 15.47
CA SER A 140 -5.95 31.41 14.67
C SER A 140 -6.03 30.14 15.51
N ALA A 141 -5.04 29.91 16.38
CA ALA A 141 -5.03 28.78 17.30
C ALA A 141 -6.18 28.83 18.33
N ALA A 142 -6.44 30.01 18.91
CA ALA A 142 -7.56 30.22 19.83
C ALA A 142 -8.92 29.97 19.16
N ASN A 143 -9.11 30.45 17.92
CA ASN A 143 -10.33 30.21 17.15
C ASN A 143 -10.50 28.73 16.79
N ALA A 144 -9.42 28.02 16.45
CA ALA A 144 -9.46 26.58 16.18
C ALA A 144 -9.88 25.79 17.43
N LEU A 145 -9.35 26.12 18.61
CA LEU A 145 -9.75 25.52 19.89
C LEU A 145 -11.21 25.82 20.25
N LEU A 146 -11.68 27.06 20.05
CA LEU A 146 -13.09 27.42 20.25
C LEU A 146 -14.01 26.63 19.31
N THR A 147 -13.59 26.41 18.07
CA THR A 147 -14.31 25.59 17.08
C THR A 147 -14.45 24.13 17.51
N TRP A 148 -13.46 23.61 18.23
CA TRP A 148 -13.49 22.24 18.73
C TRP A 148 -14.29 22.09 20.02
N ALA A 149 -14.26 23.10 20.90
CA ALA A 149 -15.00 23.10 22.15
C ALA A 149 -16.51 23.33 21.94
N ASP A 150 -16.87 24.23 21.02
CA ASP A 150 -18.25 24.54 20.68
C ASP A 150 -18.35 24.96 19.20
N PRO A 151 -18.71 24.03 18.29
CA PRO A 151 -18.81 24.34 16.86
C PRO A 151 -19.93 25.36 16.54
N GLU A 152 -20.94 25.53 17.41
CA GLU A 152 -22.01 26.53 17.22
C GLU A 152 -21.58 27.92 17.72
N ALA A 153 -20.75 28.01 18.76
CA ALA A 153 -20.20 29.28 19.22
C ALA A 153 -19.09 29.83 18.30
N ALA A 154 -18.28 28.96 17.70
CA ALA A 154 -17.19 29.39 16.81
C ALA A 154 -17.67 30.08 15.53
N GLY A 155 -18.84 29.69 15.01
CA GLY A 155 -19.48 30.39 13.89
C GLY A 155 -19.83 31.85 14.18
N LYS A 156 -19.96 32.23 15.46
CA LYS A 156 -20.28 33.60 15.89
C LYS A 156 -19.05 34.45 16.18
N ALA A 157 -17.91 33.82 16.47
CA ALA A 157 -16.64 34.48 16.78
C ALA A 157 -15.72 34.68 15.55
N SER A 158 -16.03 34.05 14.42
CA SER A 158 -15.20 34.15 13.22
C SER A 158 -15.31 35.53 12.57
N PRO A 159 -14.23 36.34 12.48
CA PRO A 159 -14.17 37.38 11.47
C PRO A 159 -14.22 36.71 10.08
N ALA A 160 -14.86 37.38 9.12
CA ALA A 160 -15.04 36.88 7.77
C ALA A 160 -13.73 36.34 7.19
N PRO A 161 -13.72 35.14 6.58
CA PRO A 161 -12.49 34.58 6.05
C PRO A 161 -12.06 35.37 4.82
N PRO A 162 -10.82 35.91 4.73
CA PRO A 162 -10.20 35.99 3.42
C PRO A 162 -10.01 34.54 2.91
N PRO A 163 -10.21 34.26 1.61
CA PRO A 163 -9.96 32.94 1.06
C PRO A 163 -8.45 32.68 1.00
N ALA A 164 -7.83 32.36 2.13
CA ALA A 164 -6.54 31.71 2.13
C ALA A 164 -6.77 30.21 1.94
N ARG A 165 -6.85 29.80 0.67
CA ARG A 165 -6.47 28.43 0.32
C ARG A 165 -5.04 28.23 0.82
N LEU A 166 -4.88 27.54 1.94
CA LEU A 166 -3.66 26.82 2.22
C LEU A 166 -3.58 25.69 1.20
N GLU A 167 -3.11 26.03 -0.01
CA GLU A 167 -2.44 25.06 -0.85
C GLU A 167 -1.12 24.71 -0.15
N GLN A 168 -1.19 23.93 0.93
CA GLN A 168 -0.10 23.02 1.22
C GLN A 168 -0.16 21.96 0.13
N SER A 169 0.42 22.31 -1.02
CA SER A 169 1.03 21.33 -1.89
C SER A 169 2.09 20.63 -1.05
N PHE A 170 1.69 19.55 -0.39
CA PHE A 170 2.64 18.47 -0.17
C PHE A 170 3.17 18.16 -1.56
N ASN A 171 4.46 18.46 -1.79
CA ASN A 171 5.17 18.08 -3.00
C ASN A 171 5.17 16.55 -3.11
N LEU A 172 4.05 15.99 -3.58
CA LEU A 172 3.88 14.58 -3.94
C LEU A 172 4.84 14.21 -5.08
N GLY A 173 5.41 15.18 -5.79
CA GLY A 173 6.43 14.98 -6.83
C GLY A 173 7.76 14.40 -6.35
N GLY A 174 7.96 14.21 -5.05
CA GLY A 174 9.11 13.50 -4.49
C GLY A 174 8.87 12.01 -4.20
N LEU A 175 7.62 11.60 -3.98
CA LEU A 175 7.28 10.22 -3.58
C LEU A 175 7.38 9.23 -4.74
N GLU A 176 7.15 9.66 -5.97
CA GLU A 176 7.31 8.82 -7.17
C GLU A 176 8.77 8.45 -7.47
N LYS A 177 9.74 9.13 -6.84
CA LYS A 177 11.17 8.88 -7.01
C LYS A 177 11.79 8.05 -5.89
N LEU A 178 11.03 7.78 -4.82
CA LEU A 178 11.52 6.99 -3.70
C LEU A 178 11.34 5.50 -4.04
N SER A 179 12.41 4.74 -3.86
CA SER A 179 12.35 3.29 -3.91
C SER A 179 11.51 2.75 -2.76
N ASN A 180 10.95 1.55 -2.91
CA ASN A 180 10.16 0.91 -1.85
C ASN A 180 10.95 0.81 -0.52
N ASP A 181 12.28 0.62 -0.60
CA ASP A 181 13.15 0.56 0.57
C ASP A 181 13.26 1.92 1.29
N GLU A 182 13.21 3.03 0.55
CA GLU A 182 13.23 4.38 1.13
C GLU A 182 11.87 4.76 1.74
N LEU A 183 10.77 4.28 1.13
CA LEU A 183 9.43 4.42 1.71
C LEU A 183 9.31 3.65 3.03
N ASP A 184 9.81 2.43 3.07
CA ASP A 184 9.81 1.61 4.30
C ASP A 184 10.70 2.23 5.40
N ALA A 185 11.86 2.81 5.04
CA ALA A 185 12.72 3.53 5.97
C ALA A 185 12.06 4.82 6.52
N LEU A 186 11.30 5.53 5.68
CA LEU A 186 10.56 6.73 6.09
C LEU A 186 9.41 6.38 7.05
N ILE A 187 8.71 5.28 6.77
CA ILE A 187 7.67 4.74 7.66
C ILE A 187 8.26 4.31 9.00
N ALA A 188 9.42 3.63 9.00
CA ALA A 188 10.11 3.23 10.22
C ALA A 188 10.53 4.44 11.07
N ASN A 189 11.10 5.49 10.47
CA ASN A 189 11.50 6.71 11.18
C ASN A 189 10.33 7.47 11.80
N ILE A 190 9.16 7.45 11.16
CA ILE A 190 7.92 8.03 11.73
C ILE A 190 7.45 7.20 12.94
N GLN A 191 7.69 5.89 12.96
CA GLN A 191 7.34 5.01 14.09
C GLN A 191 8.32 5.14 15.27
N THR A 192 9.63 5.32 15.02
CA THR A 192 10.62 5.54 16.08
C THR A 192 10.46 6.87 16.80
N ALA A 193 9.95 7.91 16.11
CA ALA A 193 9.63 9.20 16.73
C ALA A 193 8.42 9.17 17.68
N VAL A 194 7.70 8.04 17.79
CA VAL A 194 6.49 7.85 18.62
C VAL A 194 6.79 7.15 19.95
N SER A 195 8.04 6.78 20.24
CA SER A 195 8.40 6.21 21.55
C SER A 195 8.56 7.33 22.59
N LEU A 196 7.49 7.60 23.35
CA LEU A 196 7.49 8.45 24.54
C LEU A 196 8.39 7.85 25.64
N PRO A 197 9.14 8.66 26.43
CA PRO A 197 9.86 8.18 27.60
C PRO A 197 8.88 7.68 28.68
N ALA A 198 9.22 6.57 29.32
CA ALA A 198 8.42 5.95 30.38
C ALA A 198 8.16 6.93 31.54
N PRO A 199 6.97 6.91 32.17
CA PRO A 199 6.65 7.81 33.27
C PRO A 199 7.54 7.53 34.49
N ALA A 200 8.11 8.60 35.03
CA ALA A 200 8.88 8.60 36.27
C ALA A 200 8.04 8.07 37.44
N GLN A 201 8.59 7.11 38.20
CA GLN A 201 8.00 6.64 39.44
C GLN A 201 7.96 7.79 40.46
N ALA A 202 6.77 8.09 40.96
CA ALA A 202 6.56 9.03 42.06
C ALA A 202 7.07 8.43 43.38
N PRO A 203 7.57 9.25 44.32
CA PRO A 203 8.15 8.78 45.58
C PRO A 203 7.06 8.17 46.48
N GLU A 204 7.35 6.99 47.03
CA GLU A 204 6.51 6.37 48.06
C GLU A 204 6.57 7.20 49.33
N ASP A 205 5.41 7.77 49.71
CA ASP A 205 5.19 8.46 50.97
C ASP A 205 5.25 7.46 52.13
N GLU A 206 6.21 7.72 53.01
CA GLU A 206 6.37 7.15 54.34
C GLU A 206 5.30 7.75 55.26
N SER A 207 4.37 6.95 55.81
CA SER A 207 3.61 7.29 57.04
C SER A 207 2.85 6.09 57.62
N ASP A 208 3.32 5.71 58.81
CA ASP A 208 2.72 4.95 59.94
C ASP A 208 2.33 3.47 59.81
#